data_AF-F1YZR8-F1
#
_entry.id   AF-F1YZR8-F1
#
_cell.length_a   1.000
_cell.length_b   1.000
_cell.length_c   1.000
_cell.angle_alpha   90.00
_cell.angle_beta   90.00
_cell.angle_gamma   90.00
#
_symmetry.space_group_name_H-M   'P 1'
#
loop_
_entity.id
_entity.type
_entity.pdbx_description
1 polymer ?
#
loop_
_entity_poly.entity_id
_entity_poly.type
_entity_poly.pdbx_seq_one_letter_code
_entity_poly.pdbx_strand_id
1 'polypeptide(L)'
;MAKIIVVGTNHAGTASIKTMLTNYGKENEIVTFDQNSNISFLGCGMALWIGEQIDGPEGLFYSDKEELESMGAKVYMESPVLNIDFDQKVVTALVDGQEHQESYDKLILATGSQPIIPPIEGVELVKDSLEFKATLENLQFVKLFQNSAEVIEKLAKPGLDKIAVVGAGYIGVELAEAFQRKGKEVVLVDIAETCMGGYYDREFTDLMSKNLEDHGIQLAFGHTLKAVEGNGKVERIVTDKASFDVDMVIMAVGFKPNTALGQGKLATLPNGAWIVDKKQETSMKDVFAIGDCATIYDNARQDVNYIALASNAVRTGIVAAHNACGHELEGAGVQGSNGISIYGLNMVSTGLTLAKAKDAGYNALETGFNDLQKPEFIKHGNHEVAIKIVYDKDSRVVLGCQMVSKEDISMGIHMFSLAIQEKVTIEKLALMDIFFLPHFNKPYNYITMAALSAK
;
A
#
# COMPACT_ATOMS: atom_id res chain seq x y z
N MET A 1 1.05 -2.48 -36.19
CA MET A 1 0.43 -2.93 -34.94
C MET A 1 1.58 -3.27 -34.02
N ALA A 2 1.74 -2.56 -32.91
CA ALA A 2 2.81 -2.87 -31.95
C ALA A 2 2.33 -3.96 -31.01
N LYS A 3 3.21 -4.89 -30.67
CA LYS A 3 2.93 -5.94 -29.69
C LYS A 3 3.44 -5.52 -28.31
N ILE A 4 2.54 -5.45 -27.35
CA ILE A 4 2.82 -5.00 -25.99
C ILE A 4 2.58 -6.17 -25.04
N ILE A 5 3.65 -6.60 -24.37
CA ILE A 5 3.55 -7.61 -23.31
C ILE A 5 3.45 -6.92 -21.95
N VAL A 6 2.51 -7.36 -21.12
CA VAL A 6 2.39 -6.99 -19.72
C VAL A 6 2.74 -8.20 -18.84
N VAL A 7 3.61 -8.01 -17.85
CA VAL A 7 4.00 -9.08 -16.90
C VAL A 7 3.46 -8.75 -15.52
N GLY A 8 2.39 -9.45 -15.12
CA GLY A 8 1.61 -9.20 -13.90
C GLY A 8 0.33 -8.40 -14.19
N THR A 9 -0.80 -8.88 -13.67
CA THR A 9 -2.16 -8.40 -13.99
C THR A 9 -2.98 -8.18 -12.71
N ASN A 10 -2.41 -7.50 -11.71
CA ASN A 10 -3.19 -7.00 -10.57
C ASN A 10 -3.52 -5.50 -10.75
N HIS A 11 -3.42 -4.67 -9.71
CA HIS A 11 -3.72 -3.23 -9.80
C HIS A 11 -3.07 -2.49 -10.98
N ALA A 12 -1.74 -2.59 -11.11
CA ALA A 12 -1.02 -1.84 -12.13
C ALA A 12 -1.25 -2.41 -13.53
N GLY A 13 -1.09 -3.72 -13.69
CA GLY A 13 -1.28 -4.42 -14.96
C GLY A 13 -2.68 -4.24 -15.52
N THR A 14 -3.72 -4.48 -14.72
CA THR A 14 -5.11 -4.31 -15.15
C THR A 14 -5.42 -2.87 -15.55
N ALA A 15 -4.95 -1.88 -14.78
CA ALA A 15 -5.12 -0.48 -15.14
C ALA A 15 -4.45 -0.14 -16.48
N SER A 16 -3.23 -0.66 -16.71
CA SER A 16 -2.50 -0.49 -17.96
C SER A 16 -3.22 -1.14 -19.14
N ILE A 17 -3.62 -2.41 -19.01
CA ILE A 17 -4.30 -3.18 -20.07
C ILE A 17 -5.62 -2.51 -20.45
N LYS A 18 -6.48 -2.19 -19.47
CA LYS A 18 -7.76 -1.52 -19.74
C LYS A 18 -7.54 -0.18 -20.44
N THR A 19 -6.56 0.61 -20.01
CA THR A 19 -6.22 1.90 -20.65
C THR A 19 -5.79 1.70 -22.11
N MET A 20 -4.90 0.73 -22.38
CA MET A 20 -4.43 0.45 -23.75
C MET A 20 -5.57 -0.03 -24.64
N LEU A 21 -6.38 -0.99 -24.18
CA LEU A 21 -7.46 -1.57 -24.99
C LEU A 21 -8.57 -0.57 -25.29
N THR A 22 -9.01 0.21 -24.29
CA THR A 22 -10.08 1.20 -24.45
C THR A 22 -9.69 2.32 -25.41
N ASN A 23 -8.43 2.77 -25.41
CA ASN A 23 -8.00 3.90 -26.21
C ASN A 23 -7.39 3.49 -27.56
N TYR A 24 -6.64 2.37 -27.60
CA TYR A 24 -5.73 2.03 -28.70
C TYR A 24 -5.76 0.54 -29.09
N GLY A 25 -6.74 -0.23 -28.60
CA GLY A 25 -6.78 -1.70 -28.78
C GLY A 25 -6.85 -2.17 -30.23
N LYS A 26 -7.32 -1.34 -31.17
CA LYS A 26 -7.34 -1.68 -32.61
C LYS A 26 -5.95 -1.57 -33.27
N GLU A 27 -5.02 -0.87 -32.64
CA GLU A 27 -3.70 -0.53 -33.18
C GLU A 27 -2.58 -1.34 -32.55
N ASN A 28 -2.86 -2.05 -31.46
CA ASN A 28 -1.87 -2.77 -30.65
C ASN A 28 -2.37 -4.18 -30.31
N GLU A 29 -1.45 -5.14 -30.30
CA GLU A 29 -1.69 -6.48 -29.77
C GLU A 29 -1.27 -6.48 -28.29
N ILE A 30 -2.21 -6.74 -27.38
CA ILE A 30 -1.94 -6.75 -25.94
C ILE A 30 -1.93 -8.19 -25.44
N VAL A 31 -0.81 -8.63 -24.91
CA VAL A 31 -0.64 -9.96 -24.28
C VAL A 31 -0.25 -9.76 -22.84
N THR A 32 -0.87 -10.51 -21.93
CA THR A 32 -0.50 -10.47 -20.51
C THR A 32 -0.23 -11.86 -19.97
N PHE A 33 0.75 -11.93 -19.06
CA PHE A 33 1.10 -13.13 -18.29
C PHE A 33 0.95 -12.83 -16.81
N ASP A 34 0.20 -13.65 -16.09
CA ASP A 34 0.16 -13.64 -14.64
C ASP A 34 0.45 -15.03 -14.11
N GLN A 35 1.30 -15.12 -13.09
CA GLN A 35 1.66 -16.38 -12.44
C GLN A 35 0.56 -16.91 -11.51
N ASN A 36 -0.39 -16.06 -11.12
CA ASN A 36 -1.42 -16.38 -10.15
C ASN A 36 -2.65 -17.01 -10.84
N SER A 37 -3.48 -17.68 -10.04
CA SER A 37 -4.75 -18.29 -10.49
C SER A 37 -5.92 -17.30 -10.52
N ASN A 38 -5.72 -16.09 -9.98
CA ASN A 38 -6.67 -14.99 -10.01
C ASN A 38 -5.92 -13.66 -10.23
N ILE A 39 -6.63 -12.68 -10.78
CA ILE A 39 -6.11 -11.37 -11.16
C ILE A 39 -7.06 -10.26 -10.70
N SER A 40 -6.59 -9.02 -10.70
CA SER A 40 -7.41 -7.84 -10.34
C SER A 40 -8.08 -7.92 -8.96
N PHE A 41 -7.35 -8.48 -8.00
CA PHE A 41 -7.77 -8.63 -6.61
C PHE A 41 -7.50 -7.38 -5.77
N LEU A 42 -8.47 -7.00 -4.95
CA LEU A 42 -8.44 -5.93 -3.95
C LEU A 42 -7.86 -6.45 -2.64
N GLY A 43 -6.53 -6.61 -2.60
CA GLY A 43 -5.82 -7.00 -1.39
C GLY A 43 -6.08 -6.07 -0.18
N CYS A 44 -6.43 -4.80 -0.44
CA CYS A 44 -6.83 -3.85 0.60
C CYS A 44 -8.12 -4.26 1.36
N GLY A 45 -8.97 -5.12 0.78
CA GLY A 45 -10.18 -5.61 1.44
C GLY A 45 -9.98 -6.86 2.28
N MET A 46 -8.77 -7.44 2.34
CA MET A 46 -8.52 -8.70 3.07
C MET A 46 -8.82 -8.58 4.57
N ALA A 47 -8.40 -7.49 5.21
CA ALA A 47 -8.66 -7.29 6.64
C ALA A 47 -10.17 -7.09 6.92
N LEU A 48 -10.90 -6.42 6.02
CA LEU A 48 -12.35 -6.29 6.10
C LEU A 48 -13.04 -7.65 5.99
N TRP A 49 -12.56 -8.52 5.09
CA TRP A 49 -13.10 -9.87 4.93
C TRP A 49 -12.81 -10.74 6.16
N ILE A 50 -11.55 -10.77 6.61
CA ILE A 50 -11.13 -11.54 7.80
C ILE A 50 -11.91 -11.08 9.04
N GLY A 51 -12.14 -9.77 9.19
CA GLY A 51 -12.83 -9.16 10.32
C GLY A 51 -14.36 -9.10 10.22
N GLU A 52 -14.96 -9.80 9.24
CA GLU A 52 -16.41 -9.84 8.97
C GLU A 52 -17.04 -8.44 8.88
N GLN A 53 -16.34 -7.52 8.23
CA GLN A 53 -16.86 -6.19 7.89
C GLN A 53 -17.53 -6.16 6.51
N ILE A 54 -17.33 -7.20 5.70
CA ILE A 54 -18.00 -7.46 4.43
C ILE A 54 -18.51 -8.90 4.39
N ASP A 55 -19.55 -9.16 3.60
CA ASP A 55 -20.23 -10.46 3.55
C ASP A 55 -19.34 -11.59 2.99
N GLY A 56 -18.45 -11.27 2.05
CA GLY A 56 -17.66 -12.26 1.34
C GLY A 56 -16.66 -11.65 0.34
N PRO A 57 -15.90 -12.51 -0.37
CA PRO A 57 -14.83 -12.08 -1.27
C PRO A 57 -15.31 -11.64 -2.65
N GLU A 58 -16.60 -11.78 -2.98
CA GLU A 58 -17.13 -11.58 -4.34
C GLU A 58 -16.87 -10.15 -4.85
N GLY A 59 -16.96 -9.16 -3.96
CA GLY A 59 -16.69 -7.76 -4.28
C GLY A 59 -15.20 -7.38 -4.27
N LEU A 60 -14.29 -8.31 -3.99
CA LEU A 60 -12.85 -8.06 -3.93
C LEU A 60 -12.16 -8.20 -5.29
N PHE A 61 -12.90 -8.39 -6.37
CA PHE A 61 -12.35 -8.45 -7.73
C PHE A 61 -13.03 -7.39 -8.60
N TYR A 62 -12.23 -6.55 -9.27
CA TYR A 62 -12.74 -5.47 -10.12
C TYR A 62 -12.53 -5.76 -11.62
N SER A 63 -12.01 -6.94 -11.94
CA SER A 63 -11.89 -7.49 -13.29
C SER A 63 -11.54 -8.97 -13.19
N ASP A 64 -11.58 -9.66 -14.33
CA ASP A 64 -11.21 -11.06 -14.48
C ASP A 64 -10.62 -11.31 -15.87
N LYS A 65 -10.30 -12.57 -16.17
CA LYS A 65 -9.74 -12.96 -17.47
C LYS A 65 -10.71 -12.66 -18.60
N GLU A 66 -11.97 -13.06 -18.42
CA GLU A 66 -13.04 -12.97 -19.40
C GLU A 66 -13.31 -11.52 -19.80
N GLU A 67 -13.33 -10.58 -18.85
CA GLU A 67 -13.49 -9.15 -19.12
C GLU A 67 -12.33 -8.64 -19.97
N LEU A 68 -11.08 -8.93 -19.59
CA LEU A 68 -9.90 -8.47 -20.33
C LEU A 68 -9.84 -9.06 -21.75
N GLU A 69 -10.18 -10.34 -21.91
CA GLU A 69 -10.28 -10.99 -23.23
C GLU A 69 -11.41 -10.39 -24.07
N SER A 70 -12.57 -10.06 -23.47
CA SER A 70 -13.67 -9.39 -24.17
C SER A 70 -13.29 -7.99 -24.68
N MET A 71 -12.34 -7.33 -24.01
CA MET A 71 -11.76 -6.05 -24.44
C MET A 71 -10.67 -6.21 -25.51
N GLY A 72 -10.19 -7.43 -25.76
CA GLY A 72 -9.22 -7.76 -26.81
C GLY A 72 -7.81 -8.14 -26.33
N ALA A 73 -7.57 -8.32 -25.03
CA ALA A 73 -6.30 -8.88 -24.56
C ALA A 73 -6.22 -10.38 -24.78
N LYS A 74 -4.99 -10.89 -24.93
CA LYS A 74 -4.66 -12.31 -24.80
C LYS A 74 -4.11 -12.55 -23.39
N VAL A 75 -4.79 -13.37 -22.58
CA VAL A 75 -4.49 -13.51 -21.15
C VAL A 75 -4.00 -14.93 -20.83
N TYR A 76 -2.76 -15.01 -20.34
CA TYR A 76 -2.14 -16.23 -19.83
C TYR A 76 -2.16 -16.22 -18.30
N MET A 77 -3.05 -17.01 -17.70
CA MET A 77 -3.15 -17.23 -16.26
C MET A 77 -2.24 -18.37 -15.82
N GLU A 78 -1.87 -18.41 -14.54
CA GLU A 78 -0.98 -19.44 -13.97
C GLU A 78 0.31 -19.66 -14.80
N SER A 79 0.77 -18.59 -15.43
CA SER A 79 1.81 -18.61 -16.45
C SER A 79 2.98 -17.71 -16.04
N PRO A 80 3.84 -18.15 -15.11
CA PRO A 80 4.96 -17.34 -14.65
C PRO A 80 5.94 -17.07 -15.78
N VAL A 81 6.30 -15.79 -15.94
CA VAL A 81 7.44 -15.39 -16.77
C VAL A 81 8.72 -15.81 -16.05
N LEU A 82 9.54 -16.62 -16.72
CA LEU A 82 10.79 -17.16 -16.17
C LEU A 82 12.00 -16.29 -16.55
N ASN A 83 11.98 -15.74 -17.77
CA ASN A 83 13.11 -15.00 -18.34
C ASN A 83 12.66 -13.93 -19.32
N ILE A 84 13.47 -12.89 -19.46
CA ILE A 84 13.33 -11.85 -20.48
C ILE A 84 14.66 -11.71 -21.22
N ASP A 85 14.66 -11.97 -22.52
CA ASP A 85 15.75 -11.57 -23.41
C ASP A 85 15.47 -10.16 -23.92
N PHE A 86 16.15 -9.19 -23.33
CA PHE A 86 16.04 -7.78 -23.71
C PHE A 86 16.68 -7.44 -25.06
N ASP A 87 17.68 -8.22 -25.49
CA ASP A 87 18.41 -7.99 -26.72
C ASP A 87 17.61 -8.51 -27.93
N GLN A 88 16.97 -9.67 -27.75
CA GLN A 88 16.07 -10.27 -28.76
C GLN A 88 14.61 -9.79 -28.63
N LYS A 89 14.29 -9.06 -27.55
CA LYS A 89 12.93 -8.66 -27.17
C LYS A 89 11.94 -9.84 -27.11
N VAL A 90 12.28 -10.84 -26.30
CA VAL A 90 11.47 -12.05 -26.09
C VAL A 90 11.23 -12.28 -24.60
N VAL A 91 10.00 -12.62 -24.24
CA VAL A 91 9.61 -13.13 -22.93
C VAL A 91 9.48 -14.64 -23.01
N THR A 92 10.06 -15.37 -22.04
CA THR A 92 9.84 -16.81 -21.87
C THR A 92 9.02 -17.04 -20.63
N ALA A 93 7.83 -17.60 -20.79
CA ALA A 93 6.91 -17.99 -19.72
C ALA A 93 6.75 -19.50 -19.67
N LEU A 94 6.28 -20.02 -18.54
CA LEU A 94 5.81 -21.39 -18.44
C LEU A 94 4.29 -21.40 -18.64
N VAL A 95 3.79 -21.93 -19.74
CA VAL A 95 2.35 -22.04 -20.03
C VAL A 95 2.00 -23.52 -20.09
N ASP A 96 1.05 -23.97 -19.27
CA ASP A 96 0.64 -25.39 -19.18
C ASP A 96 1.83 -26.35 -18.98
N GLY A 97 2.85 -25.91 -18.22
CA GLY A 97 4.06 -26.67 -17.94
C GLY A 97 5.08 -26.73 -19.08
N GLN A 98 4.89 -25.96 -20.15
CA GLN A 98 5.82 -25.89 -21.29
C GLN A 98 6.37 -24.46 -21.46
N GLU A 99 7.62 -24.36 -21.91
CA GLU A 99 8.18 -23.05 -22.25
C GLU A 99 7.43 -22.45 -23.44
N HIS A 100 6.93 -21.23 -23.25
CA HIS A 100 6.27 -20.42 -24.26
C HIS A 100 7.08 -19.15 -24.45
N GLN A 101 7.56 -18.94 -25.68
CA GLN A 101 8.29 -17.72 -26.04
C GLN A 101 7.37 -16.76 -26.78
N GLU A 102 7.39 -15.49 -26.39
CA GLU A 102 6.57 -14.44 -26.97
C GLU A 102 7.43 -13.20 -27.22
N SER A 103 7.48 -12.73 -28.48
CA SER A 103 8.20 -11.50 -28.83
C SER A 103 7.40 -10.25 -28.44
N TYR A 104 8.09 -9.13 -28.22
CA TYR A 104 7.45 -7.85 -27.93
C TYR A 104 8.11 -6.69 -28.67
N ASP A 105 7.31 -5.67 -28.98
CA ASP A 105 7.83 -4.35 -29.36
C ASP A 105 8.04 -3.48 -28.12
N LYS A 106 7.08 -3.56 -27.19
CA LYS A 106 7.07 -2.89 -25.88
C LYS A 106 6.81 -3.88 -24.76
N LEU A 107 7.41 -3.64 -23.60
CA LEU A 107 7.25 -4.46 -22.41
C LEU A 107 6.85 -3.61 -21.22
N ILE A 108 5.81 -4.01 -20.49
CA ILE A 108 5.37 -3.36 -19.25
C ILE A 108 5.51 -4.36 -18.10
N LEU A 109 6.42 -4.06 -17.18
CA LEU A 109 6.67 -4.84 -15.99
C LEU A 109 5.74 -4.36 -14.86
N ALA A 110 4.83 -5.22 -14.45
CA ALA A 110 3.82 -4.98 -13.41
C ALA A 110 3.82 -6.09 -12.35
N THR A 111 5.01 -6.64 -12.07
CA THR A 111 5.25 -7.82 -11.23
C THR A 111 5.02 -7.59 -9.74
N GLY A 112 4.77 -6.33 -9.36
CA GLY A 112 4.48 -5.93 -8.00
C GLY A 112 5.61 -6.23 -7.02
N SER A 113 5.25 -6.81 -5.89
CA SER A 113 6.12 -7.05 -4.74
C SER A 113 5.87 -8.42 -4.13
N GLN A 114 6.72 -8.89 -3.21
CA GLN A 114 6.58 -10.12 -2.44
C GLN A 114 6.70 -9.80 -0.94
N PRO A 115 6.07 -10.57 -0.03
CA PRO A 115 6.27 -10.38 1.41
C PRO A 115 7.74 -10.54 1.76
N ILE A 116 8.25 -9.70 2.67
CA ILE A 116 9.59 -9.87 3.23
C ILE A 116 9.56 -11.10 4.13
N ILE A 117 10.49 -12.03 3.90
CA ILE A 117 10.72 -13.19 4.75
C ILE A 117 11.93 -12.85 5.64
N PRO A 118 11.72 -12.43 6.90
CA PRO A 118 12.83 -12.07 7.77
C PRO A 118 13.64 -13.32 8.15
N PRO A 119 14.96 -13.22 8.34
CA PRO A 119 15.82 -14.34 8.71
C PRO A 119 15.64 -14.71 10.19
N ILE A 120 14.50 -15.30 10.51
CA ILE A 120 14.04 -15.63 11.86
C ILE A 120 13.83 -17.14 11.95
N GLU A 121 14.27 -17.74 13.05
CA GLU A 121 14.09 -19.18 13.28
C GLU A 121 12.60 -19.55 13.26
N GLY A 122 12.26 -20.62 12.53
CA GLY A 122 10.88 -21.06 12.33
C GLY A 122 10.09 -20.28 11.29
N VAL A 123 10.67 -19.25 10.66
CA VAL A 123 10.05 -18.50 9.56
C VAL A 123 10.67 -18.92 8.23
N GLU A 124 10.12 -19.96 7.65
CA GLU A 124 10.58 -20.52 6.37
C GLU A 124 9.40 -20.77 5.43
N LEU A 125 9.63 -20.62 4.13
CA LEU A 125 8.65 -20.93 3.10
C LEU A 125 8.83 -22.36 2.59
N VAL A 126 7.73 -23.00 2.23
CA VAL A 126 7.75 -24.19 1.37
C VAL A 126 8.48 -23.82 0.08
N LYS A 127 9.48 -24.63 -0.27
CA LYS A 127 10.33 -24.39 -1.44
C LYS A 127 9.47 -24.16 -2.69
N ASP A 128 9.84 -23.15 -3.47
CA ASP A 128 9.21 -22.78 -4.75
C ASP A 128 7.73 -22.35 -4.64
N SER A 129 7.20 -22.11 -3.42
CA SER A 129 5.84 -21.60 -3.24
C SER A 129 5.73 -20.15 -3.73
N LEU A 130 4.96 -19.96 -4.79
CA LEU A 130 4.57 -18.64 -5.31
C LEU A 130 3.44 -17.98 -4.49
N GLU A 131 2.83 -18.75 -3.58
CA GLU A 131 1.74 -18.30 -2.71
C GLU A 131 2.21 -17.97 -1.27
N PHE A 132 3.53 -18.02 -1.03
CA PHE A 132 4.16 -17.72 0.25
C PHE A 132 3.69 -18.63 1.40
N LYS A 133 3.45 -19.91 1.09
CA LYS A 133 3.09 -20.91 2.09
C LYS A 133 4.27 -21.17 3.03
N ALA A 134 4.06 -21.00 4.34
CA ALA A 134 5.07 -21.32 5.34
C ALA A 134 5.24 -22.83 5.53
N THR A 135 6.42 -23.27 5.97
CA THR A 135 6.68 -24.67 6.33
C THR A 135 5.99 -25.05 7.65
N LEU A 136 5.94 -24.12 8.61
CA LEU A 136 5.29 -24.31 9.90
C LEU A 136 3.78 -24.05 9.79
N GLU A 137 2.95 -24.99 10.25
CA GLU A 137 1.50 -24.82 10.24
C GLU A 137 1.09 -23.63 11.12
N ASN A 138 0.18 -22.79 10.59
CA ASN A 138 -0.33 -21.57 11.23
C ASN A 138 0.67 -20.40 11.32
N LEU A 139 1.80 -20.48 10.62
CA LEU A 139 2.54 -19.29 10.22
C LEU A 139 1.99 -18.81 8.88
N GLN A 140 1.56 -17.55 8.80
CA GLN A 140 0.84 -17.02 7.65
C GLN A 140 1.46 -15.73 7.13
N PHE A 141 1.39 -15.55 5.82
CA PHE A 141 1.58 -14.28 5.13
C PHE A 141 0.23 -13.85 4.56
N VAL A 142 -0.04 -12.55 4.43
CA VAL A 142 -1.31 -12.05 3.91
C VAL A 142 -1.05 -11.04 2.80
N LYS A 143 -1.09 -11.52 1.55
CA LYS A 143 -0.86 -10.69 0.35
C LYS A 143 -1.83 -11.04 -0.79
N LEU A 144 -1.94 -12.34 -1.09
CA LEU A 144 -2.78 -12.86 -2.16
C LEU A 144 -4.18 -13.18 -1.63
N PHE A 145 -5.15 -13.33 -2.54
CA PHE A 145 -6.49 -13.81 -2.20
C PHE A 145 -6.43 -15.13 -1.42
N GLN A 146 -5.64 -16.09 -1.91
CA GLN A 146 -5.48 -17.41 -1.30
C GLN A 146 -5.00 -17.33 0.14
N ASN A 147 -4.15 -16.37 0.47
CA ASN A 147 -3.67 -16.18 1.84
C ASN A 147 -4.82 -15.78 2.77
N SER A 148 -5.63 -14.80 2.38
CA SER A 148 -6.81 -14.39 3.18
C SER A 148 -7.84 -15.52 3.28
N ALA A 149 -8.06 -16.26 2.20
CA ALA A 149 -8.96 -17.41 2.19
C ALA A 149 -8.48 -18.51 3.15
N GLU A 150 -7.19 -18.86 3.13
CA GLU A 150 -6.60 -19.84 4.05
C GLU A 150 -6.74 -19.40 5.51
N VAL A 151 -6.45 -18.13 5.82
CA VAL A 151 -6.61 -17.58 7.17
C VAL A 151 -8.07 -17.74 7.64
N ILE A 152 -9.04 -17.38 6.80
CA ILE A 152 -10.47 -17.48 7.14
C ILE A 152 -10.90 -18.95 7.33
N GLU A 153 -10.45 -19.85 6.46
CA GLU A 153 -10.76 -21.29 6.59
C GLU A 153 -10.22 -21.85 7.91
N LYS A 154 -9.02 -21.44 8.31
CA LYS A 154 -8.41 -21.83 9.58
C LYS A 154 -9.14 -21.24 10.78
N LEU A 155 -9.53 -19.98 10.72
CA LEU A 155 -10.31 -19.31 11.79
C LEU A 155 -11.69 -19.93 12.02
N ALA A 156 -12.28 -20.58 11.01
CA ALA A 156 -13.54 -21.29 11.13
C ALA A 156 -13.43 -22.59 11.95
N LYS A 157 -12.21 -23.10 12.16
CA LYS A 157 -11.92 -24.31 12.93
C LYS A 157 -11.62 -23.93 14.40
N PRO A 158 -11.97 -24.78 15.38
CA PRO A 158 -11.62 -24.54 16.78
C PRO A 158 -10.10 -24.66 17.01
N GLY A 159 -9.59 -24.02 18.06
CA GLY A 159 -8.20 -24.14 18.50
C GLY A 159 -7.24 -23.06 18.00
N LEU A 160 -7.76 -21.98 17.40
CA LEU A 160 -7.03 -20.75 17.15
C LEU A 160 -7.66 -19.63 17.97
N ASP A 161 -7.20 -19.46 19.21
CA ASP A 161 -7.75 -18.49 20.15
C ASP A 161 -6.82 -17.30 20.34
N LYS A 162 -5.51 -17.50 20.19
CA LYS A 162 -4.45 -16.49 20.35
C LYS A 162 -3.68 -16.26 19.06
N ILE A 163 -3.59 -15.02 18.61
CA ILE A 163 -2.96 -14.65 17.34
C ILE A 163 -1.91 -13.58 17.56
N ALA A 164 -0.70 -13.82 17.06
CA ALA A 164 0.32 -12.78 16.95
C ALA A 164 0.28 -12.15 15.55
N VAL A 165 0.32 -10.82 15.49
CA VAL A 165 0.58 -10.07 14.26
C VAL A 165 1.95 -9.41 14.39
N VAL A 166 2.86 -9.69 13.46
CA VAL A 166 4.24 -9.20 13.49
C VAL A 166 4.44 -8.14 12.42
N GLY A 167 4.73 -6.91 12.86
CA GLY A 167 4.73 -5.70 12.05
C GLY A 167 3.48 -4.88 12.33
N ALA A 168 3.64 -3.63 12.77
CA ALA A 168 2.64 -2.66 13.16
C ALA A 168 2.57 -1.49 12.16
N GLY A 169 2.85 -1.75 10.88
CA GLY A 169 2.40 -0.89 9.79
C GLY A 169 0.88 -0.94 9.60
N TYR A 170 0.34 -0.24 8.61
CA TYR A 170 -1.11 -0.19 8.36
C TYR A 170 -1.74 -1.59 8.25
N ILE A 171 -1.11 -2.50 7.50
CA ILE A 171 -1.58 -3.88 7.32
C ILE A 171 -1.67 -4.62 8.66
N GLY A 172 -0.63 -4.51 9.48
CA GLY A 172 -0.62 -5.19 10.77
C GLY A 172 -1.66 -4.66 11.74
N VAL A 173 -1.88 -3.34 11.73
CA VAL A 173 -2.92 -2.69 12.52
C VAL A 173 -4.32 -3.14 12.07
N GLU A 174 -4.61 -3.12 10.77
CA GLU A 174 -5.89 -3.58 10.21
C GLU A 174 -6.14 -5.07 10.49
N LEU A 175 -5.11 -5.90 10.38
CA LEU A 175 -5.21 -7.33 10.68
C LEU A 175 -5.41 -7.58 12.18
N ALA A 176 -4.74 -6.82 13.05
CA ALA A 176 -4.93 -6.93 14.49
C ALA A 176 -6.38 -6.62 14.88
N GLU A 177 -6.97 -5.57 14.31
CA GLU A 177 -8.41 -5.30 14.43
C GLU A 177 -9.23 -6.48 13.90
N ALA A 178 -8.94 -6.96 12.69
CA ALA A 178 -9.71 -8.03 12.06
C ALA A 178 -9.78 -9.30 12.93
N PHE A 179 -8.65 -9.74 13.50
CA PHE A 179 -8.62 -10.90 14.38
C PHE A 179 -9.31 -10.66 15.72
N GLN A 180 -9.15 -9.48 16.31
CA GLN A 180 -9.83 -9.15 17.55
C GLN A 180 -11.36 -9.13 17.34
N ARG A 181 -11.84 -8.61 16.21
CA ARG A 181 -13.27 -8.64 15.82
C ARG A 181 -13.80 -10.06 15.68
N LYS A 182 -12.95 -11.01 15.31
CA LYS A 182 -13.23 -12.46 15.29
C LYS A 182 -13.18 -13.11 16.68
N GLY A 183 -13.09 -12.31 17.75
CA GLY A 183 -13.09 -12.75 19.14
C GLY A 183 -11.78 -13.40 19.59
N LYS A 184 -10.67 -13.12 18.89
CA LYS A 184 -9.36 -13.69 19.19
C LYS A 184 -8.58 -12.80 20.15
N GLU A 185 -7.77 -13.40 21.01
CA GLU A 185 -6.76 -12.68 21.78
C GLU A 185 -5.61 -12.32 20.85
N VAL A 186 -5.31 -11.02 20.71
CA VAL A 186 -4.32 -10.54 19.73
C VAL A 186 -3.15 -9.88 20.44
N VAL A 187 -1.94 -10.24 20.02
CA VAL A 187 -0.72 -9.49 20.33
C VAL A 187 -0.13 -8.90 19.04
N LEU A 188 0.03 -7.58 19.01
CA LEU A 188 0.67 -6.85 17.91
C LEU A 188 2.12 -6.54 18.28
N VAL A 189 3.06 -7.12 17.56
CA VAL A 189 4.50 -7.07 17.84
C VAL A 189 5.19 -6.25 16.77
N ASP A 190 6.04 -5.29 17.15
CA ASP A 190 6.93 -4.60 16.21
C ASP A 190 8.23 -4.20 16.91
N ILE A 191 9.32 -4.17 16.15
CA ILE A 191 10.61 -3.64 16.59
C ILE A 191 10.57 -2.11 16.77
N ALA A 192 9.69 -1.42 16.05
CA ALA A 192 9.45 0.00 16.22
C ALA A 192 8.74 0.28 17.55
N GLU A 193 9.02 1.46 18.11
CA GLU A 193 8.47 1.92 19.40
C GLU A 193 7.00 2.37 19.32
N THR A 194 6.36 2.29 18.15
CA THR A 194 4.96 2.67 17.92
C THR A 194 4.42 2.08 16.61
N CYS A 195 3.10 1.93 16.48
CA CYS A 195 2.47 1.56 15.23
C CYS A 195 2.52 2.70 14.21
N MET A 196 2.55 2.39 12.91
CA MET A 196 2.39 3.34 11.81
C MET A 196 3.34 4.55 11.84
N GLY A 197 4.49 4.45 12.51
CA GLY A 197 5.45 5.57 12.65
C GLY A 197 6.04 6.08 11.33
N GLY A 198 5.88 5.32 10.24
CA GLY A 198 6.19 5.78 8.89
C GLY A 198 5.15 6.73 8.28
N TYR A 199 3.95 6.83 8.83
CA TYR A 199 2.83 7.57 8.23
C TYR A 199 2.38 8.74 9.08
N TYR A 200 2.51 8.60 10.40
CA TYR A 200 2.02 9.56 11.38
C TYR A 200 3.09 9.90 12.41
N ASP A 201 3.07 11.13 12.91
CA ASP A 201 3.87 11.58 14.04
C ASP A 201 3.34 10.98 15.35
N ARG A 202 4.20 10.95 16.38
CA ARG A 202 3.99 10.19 17.62
C ARG A 202 2.65 10.43 18.31
N GLU A 203 2.19 11.67 18.37
CA GLU A 203 0.90 12.01 19.00
C GLU A 203 -0.32 11.36 18.31
N PHE A 204 -0.24 11.13 16.99
CA PHE A 204 -1.28 10.44 16.22
C PHE A 204 -1.16 8.92 16.37
N THR A 205 0.07 8.39 16.40
CA THR A 205 0.29 6.95 16.60
C THR A 205 -0.05 6.51 18.02
N ASP A 206 0.13 7.37 19.02
CA ASP A 206 -0.29 7.12 20.40
C ASP A 206 -1.82 7.06 20.51
N LEU A 207 -2.57 7.88 19.75
CA LEU A 207 -4.03 7.77 19.67
C LEU A 207 -4.48 6.43 19.09
N MET A 208 -3.83 5.96 18.02
CA MET A 208 -4.12 4.63 17.48
C MET A 208 -3.72 3.51 18.46
N SER A 209 -2.55 3.63 19.10
CA SER A 209 -2.09 2.63 20.09
C SER A 209 -3.11 2.48 21.21
N LYS A 210 -3.57 3.61 21.77
CA LYS A 210 -4.63 3.62 22.78
C LYS A 210 -5.93 3.02 22.25
N ASN A 211 -6.32 3.33 21.01
CA ASN A 211 -7.51 2.77 20.39
C ASN A 211 -7.44 1.23 20.28
N LEU A 212 -6.27 0.67 19.94
CA LEU A 212 -6.06 -0.78 19.91
C LEU A 212 -6.12 -1.40 21.31
N GLU A 213 -5.45 -0.80 22.30
CA GLU A 213 -5.44 -1.28 23.70
C GLU A 213 -6.84 -1.24 24.34
N ASP A 214 -7.60 -0.17 24.10
CA ASP A 214 -8.97 -0.01 24.59
C ASP A 214 -9.92 -1.11 24.05
N HIS A 215 -9.54 -1.76 22.94
CA HIS A 215 -10.24 -2.92 22.36
C HIS A 215 -9.59 -4.27 22.69
N GLY A 216 -8.64 -4.29 23.63
CA GLY A 216 -8.05 -5.52 24.17
C GLY A 216 -6.92 -6.12 23.34
N ILE A 217 -6.37 -5.37 22.38
CA ILE A 217 -5.18 -5.79 21.65
C ILE A 217 -3.95 -5.52 22.53
N GLN A 218 -3.16 -6.56 22.78
CA GLN A 218 -1.89 -6.42 23.49
C GLN A 218 -0.83 -5.83 22.55
N LEU A 219 -0.19 -4.74 22.97
CA LEU A 219 0.88 -4.11 22.18
C LEU A 219 2.26 -4.50 22.73
N ALA A 220 3.11 -5.03 21.85
CA ALA A 220 4.49 -5.39 22.13
C ALA A 220 5.43 -4.61 21.18
N PHE A 221 5.43 -3.29 21.31
CA PHE A 221 6.29 -2.39 20.54
C PHE A 221 7.69 -2.29 21.15
N GLY A 222 8.69 -2.08 20.29
CA GLY A 222 10.11 -2.16 20.66
C GLY A 222 10.59 -3.60 20.87
N HIS A 223 9.84 -4.62 20.46
CA HIS A 223 10.22 -6.02 20.57
C HIS A 223 10.75 -6.54 19.24
N THR A 224 11.94 -7.13 19.25
CA THR A 224 12.50 -7.82 18.08
C THR A 224 12.11 -9.28 18.13
N LEU A 225 11.33 -9.76 17.14
CA LEU A 225 11.04 -11.19 16.99
C LEU A 225 12.35 -11.97 16.75
N LYS A 226 12.53 -13.08 17.49
CA LYS A 226 13.71 -13.95 17.44
C LYS A 226 13.41 -15.34 16.92
N ALA A 227 12.25 -15.90 17.26
CA ALA A 227 11.82 -17.19 16.77
C ALA A 227 10.29 -17.31 16.74
N VAL A 228 9.79 -18.15 15.83
CA VAL A 228 8.45 -18.72 15.88
C VAL A 228 8.61 -20.20 16.17
N GLU A 229 8.12 -20.65 17.32
CA GLU A 229 8.37 -21.99 17.84
C GLU A 229 7.09 -22.84 17.84
N GLY A 230 7.29 -24.15 17.71
CA GLY A 230 6.28 -25.17 17.96
C GLY A 230 6.61 -26.51 17.28
N ASN A 231 5.88 -27.56 17.65
CA ASN A 231 6.10 -28.91 17.12
C ASN A 231 5.13 -29.21 15.97
N GLY A 232 5.52 -28.85 14.74
CA GLY A 232 4.74 -29.06 13.51
C GLY A 232 3.73 -27.95 13.21
N LYS A 233 3.30 -27.20 14.23
CA LYS A 233 2.48 -25.99 14.13
C LYS A 233 2.99 -24.92 15.08
N VAL A 234 2.59 -23.66 14.88
CA VAL A 234 2.85 -22.55 15.80
C VAL A 234 2.27 -22.87 17.19
N GLU A 235 3.09 -22.63 18.22
CA GLU A 235 2.68 -22.68 19.63
C GLU A 235 3.12 -21.43 20.41
N ARG A 236 4.16 -20.72 19.94
CA ARG A 236 4.73 -19.57 20.62
C ARG A 236 5.53 -18.66 19.69
N ILE A 237 5.58 -17.37 20.01
CA ILE A 237 6.59 -16.45 19.50
C ILE A 237 7.57 -16.04 20.60
N VAL A 238 8.85 -15.93 20.26
CA VAL A 238 9.91 -15.48 21.16
C VAL A 238 10.48 -14.16 20.64
N THR A 239 10.50 -13.15 21.50
CA THR A 239 11.13 -11.85 21.24
C THR A 239 12.36 -11.68 22.13
N ASP A 240 13.11 -10.60 21.94
CA ASP A 240 14.24 -10.23 22.80
C ASP A 240 13.84 -9.89 24.24
N LYS A 241 12.58 -9.54 24.49
CA LYS A 241 12.09 -9.07 25.79
C LYS A 241 11.08 -10.00 26.47
N ALA A 242 10.36 -10.81 25.69
CA ALA A 242 9.27 -11.65 26.18
C ALA A 242 8.97 -12.82 25.22
N SER A 243 8.17 -13.77 25.68
CA SER A 243 7.57 -14.82 24.85
C SER A 243 6.06 -14.80 24.99
N PHE A 244 5.34 -15.12 23.92
CA PHE A 244 3.87 -15.14 23.89
C PHE A 244 3.38 -16.46 23.30
N ASP A 245 2.61 -17.22 24.09
CA ASP A 245 1.95 -18.43 23.61
C ASP A 245 0.82 -18.03 22.65
N VAL A 246 0.89 -18.53 21.42
CA VAL A 246 -0.05 -18.18 20.33
C VAL A 246 -0.29 -19.39 19.45
N ASP A 247 -1.45 -19.44 18.80
CA ASP A 247 -1.86 -20.56 17.95
C ASP A 247 -1.63 -20.28 16.46
N MET A 248 -1.51 -19.00 16.09
CA MET A 248 -1.25 -18.53 14.73
C MET A 248 -0.41 -17.25 14.75
N VAL A 249 0.50 -17.12 13.78
CA VAL A 249 1.31 -15.91 13.57
C VAL A 249 1.05 -15.39 12.16
N ILE A 250 0.84 -14.08 12.06
CA ILE A 250 0.76 -13.37 10.78
C ILE A 250 1.99 -12.47 10.62
N MET A 251 2.72 -12.67 9.52
CA MET A 251 3.88 -11.86 9.16
C MET A 251 3.46 -10.68 8.27
N ALA A 252 3.43 -9.48 8.85
CA ALA A 252 3.08 -8.21 8.22
C ALA A 252 4.26 -7.20 8.23
N VAL A 253 5.48 -7.70 8.01
CA VAL A 253 6.74 -6.93 8.14
C VAL A 253 7.16 -6.13 6.90
N GLY A 254 6.28 -6.04 5.90
CA GLY A 254 6.48 -5.27 4.67
C GLY A 254 6.75 -6.13 3.43
N PHE A 255 6.98 -5.45 2.31
CA PHE A 255 7.15 -6.06 1.01
C PHE A 255 8.46 -5.64 0.33
N LYS A 256 8.95 -6.50 -0.55
CA LYS A 256 10.09 -6.25 -1.42
C LYS A 256 9.63 -6.23 -2.89
N PRO A 257 10.07 -5.27 -3.72
CA PRO A 257 9.83 -5.28 -5.17
C PRO A 257 10.21 -6.60 -5.84
N ASN A 258 9.36 -7.10 -6.74
CA ASN A 258 9.60 -8.34 -7.48
C ASN A 258 10.33 -8.06 -8.80
N THR A 259 11.64 -7.86 -8.74
CA THR A 259 12.43 -7.30 -9.86
C THR A 259 13.50 -8.25 -10.42
N ALA A 260 13.45 -9.54 -10.05
CA ALA A 260 14.41 -10.55 -10.49
C ALA A 260 14.52 -10.65 -12.02
N LEU A 261 13.40 -10.48 -12.73
CA LEU A 261 13.33 -10.52 -14.20
C LEU A 261 14.19 -9.46 -14.90
N GLY A 262 14.60 -8.42 -14.18
CA GLY A 262 15.48 -7.37 -14.71
C GLY A 262 16.93 -7.83 -14.87
N GLN A 263 17.34 -8.95 -14.26
CA GLN A 263 18.65 -9.60 -14.42
C GLN A 263 19.86 -8.65 -14.26
N GLY A 264 19.73 -7.60 -13.45
CA GLY A 264 20.76 -6.56 -13.30
C GLY A 264 20.97 -5.68 -14.53
N LYS A 265 20.18 -5.83 -15.60
CA LYS A 265 20.19 -4.98 -16.81
C LYS A 265 19.38 -3.69 -16.64
N LEU A 266 18.47 -3.64 -15.66
CA LEU A 266 17.65 -2.47 -15.33
C LEU A 266 18.16 -1.80 -14.05
N ALA A 267 18.22 -0.47 -14.05
CA ALA A 267 18.62 0.30 -12.88
C ALA A 267 17.61 0.14 -11.72
N THR A 268 18.10 0.05 -10.49
CA THR A 268 17.28 -0.15 -9.29
C THR A 268 17.67 0.78 -8.14
N LEU A 269 16.71 1.07 -7.27
CA LEU A 269 17.01 1.57 -5.93
C LEU A 269 17.63 0.47 -5.06
N PRO A 270 18.24 0.80 -3.90
CA PRO A 270 18.80 -0.19 -2.98
C PRO A 270 17.80 -1.26 -2.50
N ASN A 271 16.51 -0.95 -2.42
CA ASN A 271 15.45 -1.91 -2.08
C ASN A 271 15.08 -2.85 -3.24
N GLY A 272 15.64 -2.63 -4.43
CA GLY A 272 15.44 -3.43 -5.64
C GLY A 272 14.38 -2.91 -6.60
N ALA A 273 13.62 -1.85 -6.27
CA ALA A 273 12.61 -1.30 -7.17
C ALA A 273 13.25 -0.76 -8.45
N TRP A 274 12.66 -1.04 -9.62
CA TRP A 274 13.16 -0.49 -10.89
C TRP A 274 12.97 1.02 -10.92
N ILE A 275 14.05 1.74 -11.23
CA ILE A 275 14.02 3.19 -11.40
C ILE A 275 13.36 3.48 -12.74
N VAL A 276 12.34 4.34 -12.71
CA VAL A 276 11.62 4.80 -13.89
C VAL A 276 11.56 6.32 -13.93
N ASP A 277 11.43 6.86 -15.14
CA ASP A 277 11.14 8.27 -15.34
C ASP A 277 9.64 8.59 -15.08
N LYS A 278 9.23 9.85 -15.31
CA LYS A 278 7.83 10.27 -15.14
C LYS A 278 6.88 9.70 -16.21
N LYS A 279 7.40 9.08 -17.27
CA LYS A 279 6.63 8.36 -18.28
C LYS A 279 6.53 6.87 -17.97
N GLN A 280 7.06 6.45 -16.82
CA GLN A 280 7.18 5.07 -16.35
C GLN A 280 8.14 4.21 -17.18
N GLU A 281 9.00 4.82 -18.01
CA GLU A 281 10.01 4.11 -18.78
C GLU A 281 11.23 3.83 -17.90
N THR A 282 11.79 2.63 -18.01
CA THR A 282 12.97 2.20 -17.25
C THR A 282 14.25 2.77 -17.86
N SER A 283 15.42 2.36 -17.33
CA SER A 283 16.72 2.64 -17.98
C SER A 283 16.89 2.00 -19.36
N MET A 284 15.95 1.15 -19.79
CA MET A 284 15.95 0.50 -21.09
C MET A 284 14.77 0.97 -21.93
N LYS A 285 15.09 1.42 -23.15
CA LYS A 285 14.09 1.87 -24.12
C LYS A 285 13.06 0.78 -24.40
N ASP A 286 11.80 1.19 -24.53
CA ASP A 286 10.64 0.34 -24.80
C ASP A 286 10.24 -0.60 -23.66
N VAL A 287 10.90 -0.50 -22.50
CA VAL A 287 10.61 -1.27 -21.28
C VAL A 287 10.13 -0.32 -20.19
N PHE A 288 8.91 -0.52 -19.73
CA PHE A 288 8.24 0.26 -18.69
C PHE A 288 8.12 -0.56 -17.40
N ALA A 289 8.01 0.11 -16.26
CA ALA A 289 7.69 -0.53 -14.99
C ALA A 289 6.68 0.28 -14.17
N ILE A 290 5.71 -0.42 -13.56
CA ILE A 290 4.55 0.19 -12.90
C ILE A 290 4.16 -0.52 -11.60
N GLY A 291 3.50 0.22 -10.70
CA GLY A 291 3.12 -0.27 -9.37
C GLY A 291 4.31 -0.68 -8.51
N ASP A 292 4.10 -1.64 -7.61
CA ASP A 292 5.02 -1.95 -6.52
C ASP A 292 6.37 -2.57 -6.95
N CYS A 293 6.60 -2.79 -8.24
CA CYS A 293 7.90 -3.23 -8.77
C CYS A 293 8.82 -2.04 -9.14
N ALA A 294 8.28 -0.83 -9.19
CA ALA A 294 8.95 0.36 -9.70
C ALA A 294 8.97 1.51 -8.68
N THR A 295 9.78 2.51 -8.97
CA THR A 295 9.78 3.79 -8.26
C THR A 295 8.67 4.70 -8.73
N ILE A 296 8.45 5.79 -7.99
CA ILE A 296 7.58 6.89 -8.39
C ILE A 296 8.21 8.21 -7.93
N TYR A 297 7.91 9.31 -8.63
CA TYR A 297 8.35 10.63 -8.19
C TYR A 297 7.51 11.13 -7.01
N ASP A 298 8.16 11.46 -5.89
CA ASP A 298 7.53 11.96 -4.67
C ASP A 298 7.64 13.48 -4.61
N ASN A 299 6.51 14.18 -4.75
CA ASN A 299 6.47 15.64 -4.74
C ASN A 299 6.75 16.23 -3.35
N ALA A 300 6.54 15.50 -2.26
CA ALA A 300 6.87 15.99 -0.93
C ALA A 300 8.40 15.93 -0.71
N ARG A 301 9.07 14.90 -1.24
CA ARG A 301 10.54 14.77 -1.18
C ARG A 301 11.27 15.50 -2.31
N GLN A 302 10.59 15.80 -3.42
CA GLN A 302 11.17 16.28 -4.67
C GLN A 302 12.21 15.31 -5.26
N ASP A 303 12.04 14.01 -5.03
CA ASP A 303 12.97 12.97 -5.45
C ASP A 303 12.24 11.67 -5.81
N VAL A 304 12.96 10.75 -6.46
CA VAL A 304 12.51 9.39 -6.71
C VAL A 304 12.35 8.66 -5.38
N ASN A 305 11.21 7.99 -5.21
CA ASN A 305 10.88 7.25 -3.99
C ASN A 305 10.21 5.91 -4.33
N TYR A 306 10.03 5.07 -3.31
CA TYR A 306 9.27 3.83 -3.39
C TYR A 306 8.03 3.91 -2.50
N ILE A 307 6.84 3.95 -3.11
CA ILE A 307 5.56 4.07 -2.42
C ILE A 307 4.60 3.01 -2.98
N ALA A 308 4.55 1.86 -2.31
CA ALA A 308 3.74 0.71 -2.69
C ALA A 308 2.28 0.89 -2.24
N LEU A 309 1.47 1.53 -3.09
CA LEU A 309 0.04 1.76 -2.85
C LEU A 309 -0.76 1.44 -4.12
N ALA A 310 -1.94 0.86 -3.96
CA ALA A 310 -2.86 0.61 -5.07
C ALA A 310 -3.21 1.89 -5.85
N SER A 311 -3.28 3.03 -5.16
CA SER A 311 -3.48 4.36 -5.77
C SER A 311 -2.37 4.73 -6.78
N ASN A 312 -1.12 4.36 -6.48
CA ASN A 312 0.03 4.57 -7.37
C ASN A 312 0.05 3.52 -8.48
N ALA A 313 -0.25 2.26 -8.17
CA ALA A 313 -0.33 1.18 -9.14
C ALA A 313 -1.27 1.52 -10.31
N VAL A 314 -2.48 2.00 -10.01
CA VAL A 314 -3.45 2.41 -11.04
C VAL A 314 -2.91 3.58 -11.88
N ARG A 315 -2.43 4.66 -11.26
CA ARG A 315 -1.99 5.87 -11.98
C ARG A 315 -0.76 5.62 -12.84
N THR A 316 0.21 4.89 -12.32
CA THR A 316 1.41 4.50 -13.08
C THR A 316 1.05 3.58 -14.24
N GLY A 317 0.09 2.65 -14.07
CA GLY A 317 -0.46 1.84 -15.16
C GLY A 317 -1.07 2.68 -16.28
N ILE A 318 -1.86 3.70 -15.95
CA ILE A 318 -2.43 4.63 -16.94
C ILE A 318 -1.32 5.36 -17.71
N VAL A 319 -0.32 5.90 -17.00
CA VAL A 319 0.79 6.64 -17.62
C VAL A 319 1.60 5.74 -18.56
N ALA A 320 1.99 4.55 -18.11
CA ALA A 320 2.75 3.62 -18.95
C ALA A 320 1.95 3.18 -20.19
N ALA A 321 0.63 2.95 -20.05
CA ALA A 321 -0.23 2.55 -21.16
C ALA A 321 -0.20 3.57 -22.31
N HIS A 322 -0.35 4.87 -22.01
CA HIS A 322 -0.27 5.91 -23.04
C HIS A 322 1.09 5.92 -23.74
N ASN A 323 2.19 5.91 -22.96
CA ASN A 323 3.54 6.00 -23.51
C ASN A 323 3.93 4.74 -24.30
N ALA A 324 3.56 3.54 -23.84
CA ALA A 324 3.80 2.29 -24.55
C ALA A 324 3.05 2.26 -25.90
N CYS A 325 1.84 2.83 -25.96
CA CYS A 325 1.08 3.01 -27.19
C CYS A 325 1.53 4.20 -28.06
N GLY A 326 2.61 4.90 -27.71
CA GLY A 326 3.17 5.99 -28.52
C GLY A 326 2.52 7.37 -28.28
N HIS A 327 1.75 7.52 -27.20
CA HIS A 327 1.16 8.79 -26.79
C HIS A 327 1.88 9.34 -25.55
N GLU A 328 2.63 10.42 -25.74
CA GLU A 328 3.42 11.02 -24.67
C GLU A 328 2.53 11.53 -23.53
N LEU A 329 2.80 11.04 -22.32
CA LEU A 329 2.14 11.47 -21.09
C LEU A 329 3.12 11.43 -19.92
N GLU A 330 3.40 12.57 -19.30
CA GLU A 330 4.20 12.62 -18.08
C GLU A 330 3.31 12.56 -16.83
N GLY A 331 3.69 11.73 -15.86
CA GLY A 331 3.06 11.63 -14.56
C GLY A 331 3.35 12.86 -13.68
N ALA A 332 2.37 13.27 -12.90
CA ALA A 332 2.46 14.44 -12.02
C ALA A 332 3.26 14.18 -10.72
N GLY A 333 3.77 12.97 -10.51
CA GLY A 333 4.28 12.52 -9.20
C GLY A 333 3.15 12.28 -8.20
N VAL A 334 3.51 11.94 -6.96
CA VAL A 334 2.56 11.65 -5.88
C VAL A 334 3.05 12.16 -4.53
N GLN A 335 2.18 12.14 -3.53
CA GLN A 335 2.46 12.60 -2.16
C GLN A 335 2.42 11.45 -1.12
N GLY A 336 2.19 10.20 -1.54
CA GLY A 336 2.01 9.10 -0.58
C GLY A 336 0.76 9.24 0.30
N SER A 337 -0.29 9.88 -0.22
CA SER A 337 -1.58 10.04 0.47
C SER A 337 -2.16 8.68 0.87
N ASN A 338 -2.53 8.54 2.13
CA ASN A 338 -3.04 7.31 2.72
C ASN A 338 -4.11 7.61 3.78
N GLY A 339 -4.83 6.57 4.19
CA GLY A 339 -5.81 6.62 5.26
C GLY A 339 -5.97 5.26 5.91
N ILE A 340 -6.47 5.26 7.15
CA ILE A 340 -6.77 4.07 7.93
C ILE A 340 -7.98 4.35 8.84
N SER A 341 -8.84 3.34 9.04
CA SER A 341 -9.99 3.42 9.94
C SER A 341 -10.03 2.18 10.80
N ILE A 342 -9.91 2.35 12.12
CA ILE A 342 -9.82 1.24 13.08
C ILE A 342 -10.76 1.56 14.25
N TYR A 343 -11.74 0.70 14.51
CA TYR A 343 -12.75 0.90 15.56
C TYR A 343 -13.41 2.30 15.54
N GLY A 344 -13.60 2.87 14.36
CA GLY A 344 -14.19 4.21 14.17
C GLY A 344 -13.23 5.37 14.45
N LEU A 345 -11.95 5.13 14.71
CA LEU A 345 -10.91 6.16 14.68
C LEU A 345 -10.38 6.27 13.24
N ASN A 346 -10.70 7.36 12.57
CA ASN A 346 -10.33 7.61 11.18
C ASN A 346 -9.12 8.52 11.12
N MET A 347 -8.06 8.08 10.47
CA MET A 347 -6.82 8.83 10.29
C MET A 347 -6.47 8.93 8.80
N VAL A 348 -6.00 10.09 8.38
CA VAL A 348 -5.49 10.31 7.02
C VAL A 348 -4.20 11.12 7.04
N SER A 349 -3.29 10.82 6.13
CA SER A 349 -2.07 11.59 5.97
C SER A 349 -1.64 11.72 4.51
N THR A 350 -0.84 12.73 4.21
CA THR A 350 -0.21 12.95 2.91
C THR A 350 1.11 13.69 3.09
N GLY A 351 2.08 13.43 2.22
CA GLY A 351 3.41 14.03 2.27
C GLY A 351 4.27 13.50 3.42
N LEU A 352 5.06 14.39 4.00
CA LEU A 352 6.05 14.06 5.03
C LEU A 352 5.54 14.40 6.44
N THR A 353 5.73 13.46 7.37
CA THR A 353 5.70 13.77 8.81
C THR A 353 6.85 14.72 9.17
N LEU A 354 6.82 15.36 10.35
CA LEU A 354 7.89 16.27 10.74
C LEU A 354 9.25 15.55 10.80
N ALA A 355 9.27 14.33 11.35
CA ALA A 355 10.47 13.50 11.41
C ALA A 355 11.02 13.21 9.99
N LYS A 356 10.16 12.75 9.08
CA LYS A 356 10.56 12.43 7.70
C LYS A 356 11.00 13.64 6.89
N ALA A 357 10.40 14.81 7.14
CA ALA A 357 10.80 16.05 6.50
C ALA A 357 12.22 16.46 6.91
N LYS A 358 12.54 16.35 8.21
CA LYS A 358 13.91 16.60 8.71
C LYS A 358 14.92 15.60 8.17
N ASP A 359 14.56 14.31 8.12
CA ASP A 359 15.41 13.26 7.54
C ASP A 359 15.64 13.46 6.03
N ALA A 360 14.70 14.10 5.33
CA ALA A 360 14.85 14.48 3.93
C ALA A 360 15.71 15.75 3.72
N GLY A 361 16.20 16.38 4.80
CA GLY A 361 17.05 17.57 4.75
C GLY A 361 16.29 18.89 4.72
N TYR A 362 14.97 18.91 4.92
CA TYR A 362 14.21 20.15 5.03
C TYR A 362 14.41 20.79 6.41
N ASN A 363 14.42 22.13 6.43
CA ASN A 363 14.29 22.92 7.64
C ASN A 363 12.82 22.95 8.08
N ALA A 364 12.25 21.80 8.41
CA ALA A 364 10.82 21.65 8.58
C ALA A 364 10.31 22.14 9.94
N LEU A 365 9.16 22.80 9.92
CA LEU A 365 8.33 23.16 11.06
C LEU A 365 6.97 22.46 10.95
N GLU A 366 6.24 22.46 12.06
CA GLU A 366 4.85 22.00 12.10
C GLU A 366 3.95 23.03 12.77
N THR A 367 2.67 22.99 12.44
CA THR A 367 1.59 23.68 13.12
C THR A 367 0.42 22.72 13.26
N GLY A 368 -0.36 22.84 14.34
CA GLY A 368 -1.47 21.95 14.59
C GLY A 368 -2.62 22.65 15.31
N PHE A 369 -3.81 22.07 15.17
CA PHE A 369 -5.00 22.59 15.82
C PHE A 369 -5.97 21.44 16.11
N ASN A 370 -6.61 21.49 17.27
CA ASN A 370 -7.62 20.53 17.68
C ASN A 370 -8.92 21.29 17.94
N ASP A 371 -9.99 20.94 17.25
CA ASP A 371 -11.29 21.58 17.42
C ASP A 371 -12.43 20.68 16.97
N LEU A 372 -13.66 21.04 17.34
CA LEU A 372 -14.86 20.43 16.79
C LEU A 372 -15.00 20.74 15.29
N GLN A 373 -15.42 19.73 14.51
CA GLN A 373 -15.74 19.88 13.09
C GLN A 373 -16.75 21.03 12.89
N LYS A 374 -17.83 21.06 13.68
CA LYS A 374 -18.96 21.98 13.55
C LYS A 374 -19.03 22.94 14.76
N PRO A 375 -19.76 24.06 14.68
CA PRO A 375 -19.94 24.97 15.81
C PRO A 375 -20.53 24.27 17.05
N GLU A 376 -20.19 24.77 18.23
CA GLU A 376 -20.48 24.19 19.54
C GLU A 376 -21.99 24.05 19.81
N PHE A 377 -22.82 24.87 19.15
CA PHE A 377 -24.27 24.80 19.29
C PHE A 377 -24.91 23.61 18.54
N ILE A 378 -24.16 22.91 17.69
CA ILE A 378 -24.62 21.67 17.02
C ILE A 378 -24.56 20.52 18.03
N LYS A 379 -25.73 19.99 18.38
CA LYS A 379 -25.90 19.01 19.47
C LYS A 379 -25.64 17.55 19.11
N HIS A 380 -25.59 17.21 17.82
CA HIS A 380 -25.49 15.84 17.33
C HIS A 380 -24.49 15.74 16.19
N GLY A 381 -23.76 14.62 16.11
CA GLY A 381 -22.80 14.36 15.03
C GLY A 381 -21.74 15.45 14.90
N ASN A 382 -21.18 15.91 16.02
CA ASN A 382 -20.11 16.90 16.04
C ASN A 382 -18.92 16.29 16.80
N HIS A 383 -17.84 16.02 16.07
CA HIS A 383 -16.68 15.31 16.59
C HIS A 383 -15.46 16.22 16.56
N GLU A 384 -14.53 15.99 17.48
CA GLU A 384 -13.22 16.64 17.44
C GLU A 384 -12.42 16.15 16.23
N VAL A 385 -11.68 17.07 15.64
CA VAL A 385 -10.72 16.86 14.57
C VAL A 385 -9.39 17.42 15.04
N ALA A 386 -8.36 16.59 15.05
CA ALA A 386 -7.00 17.03 15.23
C ALA A 386 -6.31 17.06 13.86
N ILE A 387 -5.63 18.17 13.57
CA ILE A 387 -4.86 18.38 12.34
C ILE A 387 -3.43 18.78 12.69
N LYS A 388 -2.46 18.27 11.91
CA LYS A 388 -1.08 18.73 11.89
C LYS A 388 -0.65 19.00 10.44
N ILE A 389 -0.09 20.17 10.20
CA ILE A 389 0.48 20.58 8.90
C ILE A 389 1.98 20.75 9.07
N VAL A 390 2.76 20.06 8.24
CA VAL A 390 4.22 20.15 8.16
C VAL A 390 4.57 21.03 6.97
N TYR A 391 5.48 21.98 7.16
CA TYR A 391 5.91 22.91 6.11
C TYR A 391 7.40 23.22 6.24
N ASP A 392 8.02 23.59 5.12
CA ASP A 392 9.41 24.04 5.10
C ASP A 392 9.50 25.47 5.68
N LYS A 393 10.39 25.70 6.64
CA LYS A 393 10.58 27.03 7.24
C LYS A 393 11.10 28.05 6.25
N ASP A 394 11.91 27.60 5.29
CA ASP A 394 12.64 28.49 4.39
C ASP A 394 11.80 28.86 3.17
N SER A 395 11.29 27.85 2.44
CA SER A 395 10.43 28.09 1.27
C SER A 395 8.96 28.34 1.62
N ARG A 396 8.55 28.05 2.86
CA ARG A 396 7.17 28.12 3.35
C ARG A 396 6.20 27.12 2.72
N VAL A 397 6.69 26.24 1.84
CA VAL A 397 5.89 25.23 1.13
C VAL A 397 5.37 24.17 2.12
N VAL A 398 4.10 23.78 1.96
CA VAL A 398 3.51 22.65 2.69
C VAL A 398 4.17 21.36 2.23
N LEU A 399 4.70 20.59 3.18
CA LEU A 399 5.39 19.32 2.95
C LEU A 399 4.53 18.11 3.33
N GLY A 400 3.57 18.27 4.23
CA GLY A 400 2.73 17.18 4.68
C GLY A 400 1.55 17.62 5.53
N CYS A 401 0.57 16.74 5.70
CA CYS A 401 -0.57 16.94 6.57
C CYS A 401 -1.05 15.60 7.16
N GLN A 402 -1.52 15.64 8.39
CA GLN A 402 -2.11 14.51 9.12
C GLN A 402 -3.40 14.98 9.78
N MET A 403 -4.46 14.16 9.72
CA MET A 403 -5.73 14.44 10.39
C MET A 403 -6.30 13.19 11.05
N VAL A 404 -6.98 13.36 12.17
CA VAL A 404 -7.69 12.28 12.88
C VAL A 404 -9.02 12.76 13.44
N SER A 405 -10.05 11.92 13.34
CA SER A 405 -11.36 12.15 13.97
C SER A 405 -12.14 10.84 14.13
N LYS A 406 -13.22 10.88 14.91
CA LYS A 406 -14.26 9.84 14.93
C LYS A 406 -15.31 10.02 13.84
N GLU A 407 -15.35 11.18 13.18
CA GLU A 407 -16.09 11.41 11.94
C GLU A 407 -15.18 11.13 10.74
N ASP A 408 -15.74 10.75 9.60
CA ASP A 408 -14.96 10.63 8.37
C ASP A 408 -14.63 12.02 7.82
N ILE A 409 -13.35 12.41 7.91
CA ILE A 409 -12.80 13.67 7.41
C ILE A 409 -11.83 13.46 6.23
N SER A 410 -11.84 12.25 5.64
CA SER A 410 -10.84 11.80 4.66
C SER A 410 -10.76 12.71 3.43
N MET A 411 -11.90 13.22 2.95
CA MET A 411 -11.97 14.11 1.79
C MET A 411 -11.08 15.35 1.92
N GLY A 412 -10.84 15.84 3.14
CA GLY A 412 -9.97 16.99 3.37
C GLY A 412 -8.50 16.73 3.00
N ILE A 413 -8.03 15.48 3.03
CA ILE A 413 -6.63 15.16 2.73
C ILE A 413 -6.29 15.38 1.25
N HIS A 414 -7.28 15.31 0.35
CA HIS A 414 -7.08 15.53 -1.08
C HIS A 414 -6.62 16.96 -1.38
N MET A 415 -7.14 17.93 -0.63
CA MET A 415 -6.71 19.33 -0.72
C MET A 415 -5.23 19.49 -0.34
N PHE A 416 -4.78 18.85 0.74
CA PHE A 416 -3.37 18.87 1.13
C PHE A 416 -2.46 18.12 0.14
N SER A 417 -2.94 17.01 -0.41
CA SER A 417 -2.24 16.28 -1.47
C SER A 417 -1.99 17.18 -2.68
N LEU A 418 -3.02 17.92 -3.13
CA LEU A 418 -2.87 18.90 -4.20
C LEU A 418 -1.98 20.07 -3.80
N ALA A 419 -2.11 20.57 -2.57
CA ALA A 419 -1.30 21.67 -2.05
C ALA A 419 0.20 21.36 -2.12
N ILE A 420 0.61 20.15 -1.76
CA ILE A 420 2.01 19.71 -1.85
C ILE A 420 2.44 19.59 -3.32
N GLN A 421 1.62 18.96 -4.17
CA GLN A 421 1.91 18.82 -5.60
C GLN A 421 2.17 20.20 -6.26
N GLU A 422 1.34 21.18 -5.94
CA GLU A 422 1.38 22.54 -6.49
C GLU A 422 2.28 23.50 -5.69
N LYS A 423 3.03 22.98 -4.71
CA LYS A 423 3.96 23.75 -3.85
C LYS A 423 3.30 24.97 -3.20
N VAL A 424 2.06 24.80 -2.72
CA VAL A 424 1.32 25.84 -1.99
C VAL A 424 2.02 26.16 -0.68
N THR A 425 2.18 27.44 -0.38
CA THR A 425 2.78 27.89 0.88
C THR A 425 1.77 27.90 2.02
N ILE A 426 2.25 27.80 3.25
CA ILE A 426 1.41 27.84 4.46
C ILE A 426 0.63 29.17 4.57
N GLU A 427 1.20 30.29 4.13
CA GLU A 427 0.52 31.59 4.10
C GLU A 427 -0.61 31.62 3.07
N LYS A 428 -0.37 31.05 1.88
CA LYS A 428 -1.41 30.94 0.84
C LYS A 428 -2.53 30.01 1.30
N LEU A 429 -2.19 28.93 2.00
CA LEU A 429 -3.17 28.02 2.59
C LEU A 429 -4.01 28.70 3.68
N ALA A 430 -3.41 29.56 4.50
CA ALA A 430 -4.12 30.27 5.56
C ALA A 430 -5.24 31.20 5.06
N LEU A 431 -5.09 31.73 3.85
CA LEU A 431 -6.06 32.61 3.19
C LEU A 431 -6.89 31.92 2.10
N MET A 432 -6.73 30.61 1.94
CA MET A 432 -7.51 29.85 0.98
C MET A 432 -9.01 29.94 1.33
N ASP A 433 -9.83 30.11 0.29
CA ASP A 433 -11.28 30.24 0.43
C ASP A 433 -11.91 28.89 0.84
N ILE A 434 -11.93 28.61 2.14
CA ILE A 434 -12.67 27.49 2.72
C ILE A 434 -14.06 27.99 3.04
N PHE A 435 -15.04 27.51 2.27
CA PHE A 435 -16.44 27.88 2.45
C PHE A 435 -16.90 27.65 3.91
N PHE A 436 -17.88 28.44 4.35
CA PHE A 436 -18.48 28.29 5.68
C PHE A 436 -19.96 27.96 5.57
N LEU A 437 -20.37 26.90 6.28
CA LEU A 437 -21.78 26.64 6.59
C LEU A 437 -21.86 25.95 7.96
N PRO A 438 -22.66 26.44 8.93
CA PRO A 438 -22.73 25.86 10.28
C PRO A 438 -23.03 24.36 10.36
N HIS A 439 -23.70 23.80 9.36
CA HIS A 439 -24.00 22.37 9.31
C HIS A 439 -22.77 21.51 8.97
N PHE A 440 -21.73 22.11 8.38
CA PHE A 440 -20.53 21.42 7.93
C PHE A 440 -19.29 21.83 8.71
N ASN A 441 -19.10 23.11 9.02
CA ASN A 441 -17.87 23.59 9.62
C ASN A 441 -18.04 24.91 10.42
N LYS A 442 -16.95 25.36 11.05
CA LYS A 442 -16.84 26.68 11.71
C LYS A 442 -16.34 27.76 10.74
N PRO A 443 -16.65 29.06 10.98
CA PRO A 443 -16.06 30.16 10.19
C PRO A 443 -14.53 30.14 10.22
N TYR A 444 -13.97 29.90 11.41
CA TYR A 444 -12.56 29.64 11.63
C TYR A 444 -12.36 28.14 11.83
N ASN A 445 -12.48 27.38 10.73
CA ASN A 445 -12.31 25.93 10.76
C ASN A 445 -10.87 25.52 11.15
N TYR A 446 -10.67 24.26 11.52
CA TYR A 446 -9.40 23.73 12.00
C TYR A 446 -8.25 23.86 10.99
N ILE A 447 -8.51 23.82 9.68
CA ILE A 447 -7.49 24.03 8.63
C ILE A 447 -7.00 25.49 8.66
N THR A 448 -7.95 26.44 8.63
CA THR A 448 -7.64 27.87 8.69
C THR A 448 -6.90 28.21 9.99
N MET A 449 -7.34 27.69 11.12
CA MET A 449 -6.72 27.95 12.43
C MET A 449 -5.31 27.35 12.54
N ALA A 450 -5.10 26.12 12.05
CA ALA A 450 -3.76 25.52 12.02
C ALA A 450 -2.82 26.34 11.14
N ALA A 451 -3.24 26.72 9.93
CA ALA A 451 -2.41 27.50 9.01
C ALA A 451 -2.11 28.92 9.52
N LEU A 452 -3.08 29.61 10.15
CA LEU A 452 -2.87 30.92 10.78
C LEU A 452 -1.93 30.86 12.00
N SER A 453 -1.80 29.69 12.64
CA SER A 453 -0.93 29.47 13.80
C SER A 453 0.51 29.12 13.42
N ALA A 454 0.83 29.01 12.13
CA ALA A 454 2.18 28.79 11.65
C ALA A 454 3.12 29.94 12.07
N LYS A 455 4.40 29.61 12.30
CA LYS A 455 5.40 30.54 12.87
C LYS A 455 6.41 31.04 11.85
#